data_AF-A0A8W8J2R0-F1
#
_entry.id   AF-A0A8W8J2R0-F1
#
_cell.length_a   1.000
_cell.length_b   1.000
_cell.length_c   1.000
_cell.angle_alpha   90.00
_cell.angle_beta   90.00
_cell.angle_gamma   90.00
#
_symmetry.space_group_name_H-M   'P 1'
#
loop_
_entity.id
_entity.type
_entity.pdbx_description
1 polymer ?
#
loop_
_entity_poly.entity_id
_entity_poly.type
_entity_poly.pdbx_seq_one_letter_code
_entity_poly.pdbx_strand_id
1 'polypeptide(L)'
;MRGRSSVVVLNDFYKDFIEEHDKFYLAFSFFDLMEYDRAALSVQDCKNKKAYYLHMYGRYLADGKRKLDNAPDSFGPPDKLENGHLKTLKTELAKKYAITELDGFCIYLYGVGLKKLDLLKEAIEVFVDALLALSLPNHWMKHFFLGHIYLELQLNEEGLKIYQHLMDKGFVKSSYIVSQVAMAYNNMREVDMAVNAFTELTEMDPYRLENVDYFSNTLYIKARRCLVHQINPF
;
A
#
# COMPACT_ATOMS: atom_id res chain seq x y z
N MET A 1 25.53 28.11 24.29
CA MET A 1 25.45 26.63 24.45
C MET A 1 25.39 25.99 23.08
N ARG A 2 25.92 24.77 22.97
CA ARG A 2 26.57 24.17 21.79
C ARG A 2 25.71 24.12 20.52
N GLY A 3 26.21 24.72 19.44
CA GLY A 3 25.90 24.28 18.09
C GLY A 3 26.58 22.94 17.83
N ARG A 4 25.82 21.85 17.90
CA ARG A 4 26.22 20.59 17.27
C ARG A 4 26.05 20.78 15.77
N SER A 5 27.17 20.99 15.07
CA SER A 5 27.22 21.24 13.64
C SER A 5 26.53 20.14 12.84
N SER A 6 25.73 20.54 11.84
CA SER A 6 25.07 19.70 10.83
C SER A 6 26.00 18.68 10.15
N VAL A 7 27.31 18.94 10.14
CA VAL A 7 28.35 18.04 9.62
C VAL A 7 28.51 16.76 10.45
N VAL A 8 28.30 16.81 11.78
CA VAL A 8 28.40 15.63 12.64
C VAL A 8 27.21 14.70 12.42
N VAL A 9 26.01 15.26 12.23
CA VAL A 9 24.78 14.50 11.96
C VAL A 9 24.86 13.78 10.61
N LEU A 10 25.43 14.41 9.58
CA LEU A 10 25.69 13.78 8.28
C LEU A 10 26.70 12.64 8.40
N ASN A 11 27.79 12.83 9.16
CA ASN A 11 28.79 11.79 9.37
C ASN A 11 28.23 10.57 10.10
N ASP A 12 27.39 10.75 11.15
CA ASP A 12 26.78 9.62 11.86
C ASP A 12 25.76 8.87 10.97
N PHE A 13 24.98 9.60 10.15
CA PHE A 13 24.01 9.00 9.22
C PHE A 13 24.68 8.14 8.13
N TYR A 14 25.85 8.59 7.63
CA TYR A 14 26.64 7.83 6.66
C TYR A 14 27.39 6.66 7.29
N LYS A 15 27.78 6.75 8.57
CA LYS A 15 28.54 5.72 9.26
C LYS A 15 27.68 4.50 9.63
N ASP A 16 26.48 4.74 10.19
CA ASP A 16 25.51 3.68 10.47
C ASP A 16 25.03 3.00 9.17
N PHE A 17 24.97 3.74 8.06
CA PHE A 17 24.61 3.18 6.76
C PHE A 17 25.66 2.24 6.18
N ILE A 18 26.95 2.43 6.49
CA ILE A 18 28.05 1.59 6.01
C ILE A 18 28.17 0.30 6.84
N GLU A 19 28.03 0.38 8.16
CA GLU A 19 28.24 -0.79 9.04
C GLU A 19 27.21 -1.91 8.85
N GLU A 20 25.97 -1.55 8.53
CA GLU A 20 24.86 -2.50 8.33
C GLU A 20 24.51 -2.70 6.84
N HIS A 21 25.29 -2.11 5.93
CA HIS A 21 25.03 -2.12 4.49
C HIS A 21 24.94 -3.53 3.93
N ASP A 22 25.95 -4.36 4.19
CA ASP A 22 26.06 -5.70 3.62
C ASP A 22 24.90 -6.59 4.09
N LYS A 23 24.54 -6.50 5.38
CA LYS A 23 23.39 -7.23 5.95
C LYS A 23 22.08 -6.77 5.32
N PHE A 24 21.92 -5.46 5.12
CA PHE A 24 20.74 -4.91 4.49
C PHE A 24 20.58 -5.41 3.05
N TYR A 25 21.62 -5.34 2.23
CA TYR A 25 21.54 -5.79 0.82
C TYR A 25 21.43 -7.30 0.69
N LEU A 26 22.05 -8.08 1.59
CA LEU A 26 21.81 -9.52 1.66
C LEU A 26 20.34 -9.80 1.97
N ALA A 27 19.78 -9.16 3.00
CA ALA A 27 18.37 -9.30 3.33
C ALA A 27 17.45 -8.86 2.18
N PHE A 28 17.82 -7.80 1.48
CA PHE A 28 17.09 -7.30 0.32
C PHE A 28 17.10 -8.32 -0.83
N SER A 29 18.23 -8.99 -1.08
CA SER A 29 18.30 -10.07 -2.07
C SER A 29 17.41 -11.27 -1.70
N PHE A 30 17.35 -11.66 -0.43
CA PHE A 30 16.39 -12.67 0.04
C PHE A 30 14.94 -12.19 -0.10
N PHE A 31 14.69 -10.91 0.16
CA PHE A 31 13.37 -10.31 0.05
C PHE A 31 12.86 -10.33 -1.41
N ASP A 32 13.72 -9.97 -2.37
CA ASP A 32 13.40 -9.99 -3.80
C ASP A 32 13.09 -11.41 -4.31
N LEU A 33 13.68 -12.44 -3.69
CA LEU A 33 13.40 -13.85 -3.95
C LEU A 33 12.17 -14.38 -3.18
N MET A 34 11.41 -13.51 -2.49
CA MET A 34 10.27 -13.86 -1.64
C MET A 34 10.61 -14.80 -0.47
N GLU A 35 11.85 -14.76 0.00
CA GLU A 35 12.37 -15.53 1.12
C GLU A 35 12.30 -14.70 2.41
N TYR A 36 11.09 -14.26 2.73
CA TYR A 36 10.85 -13.22 3.73
C TYR A 36 11.38 -13.54 5.14
N ASP A 37 11.36 -14.81 5.55
CA ASP A 37 11.92 -15.21 6.84
C ASP A 37 13.45 -15.06 6.89
N ARG A 38 14.15 -15.39 5.80
CA ARG A 38 15.61 -15.20 5.69
C ARG A 38 15.97 -13.73 5.63
N ALA A 39 15.19 -12.95 4.87
CA ALA A 39 15.33 -11.50 4.84
C ALA A 39 15.20 -10.92 6.25
N ALA A 40 14.12 -11.23 6.95
CA ALA A 40 13.86 -10.71 8.30
C ALA A 40 14.94 -11.13 9.31
N LEU A 41 15.38 -12.39 9.28
CA LEU A 41 16.43 -12.89 10.16
C LEU A 41 17.76 -12.16 9.95
N SER A 42 18.11 -11.88 8.69
CA SER A 42 19.40 -11.27 8.33
C SER A 42 19.58 -9.85 8.86
N VAL A 43 18.47 -9.13 9.10
CA VAL A 43 18.46 -7.75 9.61
C VAL A 43 17.88 -7.59 11.02
N GLN A 44 17.57 -8.68 11.73
CA GLN A 44 16.89 -8.61 13.04
C GLN A 44 17.64 -7.78 14.10
N ASP A 45 18.98 -7.81 14.05
CA ASP A 45 19.86 -7.14 15.02
C ASP A 45 20.36 -5.77 14.50
N CYS A 46 19.89 -5.35 13.34
CA CYS A 46 20.28 -4.07 12.74
C CYS A 46 19.53 -2.91 13.41
N LYS A 47 20.23 -1.80 13.62
CA LYS A 47 19.71 -0.57 14.26
C LYS A 47 19.18 0.42 13.24
N ASN A 48 19.61 0.31 11.98
CA ASN A 48 19.17 1.16 10.90
C ASN A 48 17.65 1.05 10.70
N LYS A 49 16.97 2.19 10.62
CA LYS A 49 15.52 2.28 10.41
C LYS A 49 15.04 1.52 9.17
N LYS A 50 15.82 1.54 8.08
CA LYS A 50 15.51 0.77 6.85
C LYS A 50 15.57 -0.74 7.10
N ALA A 51 16.57 -1.19 7.84
CA ALA A 51 16.75 -2.59 8.17
C ALA A 51 15.66 -3.06 9.15
N TYR A 52 15.30 -2.23 10.13
CA TYR A 52 14.18 -2.49 11.04
C TYR A 52 12.84 -2.58 10.28
N TYR A 53 12.57 -1.66 9.35
CA TYR A 53 11.40 -1.76 8.49
C TYR A 53 11.40 -3.05 7.67
N LEU A 54 12.52 -3.39 7.00
CA LEU A 54 12.65 -4.62 6.21
C LEU A 54 12.44 -5.87 7.08
N HIS A 55 12.95 -5.88 8.31
CA HIS A 55 12.72 -6.95 9.28
C HIS A 55 11.23 -7.12 9.59
N MET A 56 10.56 -6.04 9.99
CA MET A 56 9.14 -6.09 10.37
C MET A 56 8.25 -6.40 9.17
N TYR A 57 8.55 -5.81 8.00
CA TYR A 57 7.77 -6.05 6.78
C TYR A 57 7.98 -7.45 6.23
N GLY A 58 9.20 -7.98 6.27
CA GLY A 58 9.50 -9.37 5.95
C GLY A 58 8.70 -10.34 6.83
N ARG A 59 8.66 -10.13 8.16
CA ARG A 59 7.84 -10.95 9.07
C ARG A 59 6.35 -10.89 8.74
N TYR A 60 5.84 -9.71 8.38
CA TYR A 60 4.45 -9.53 7.95
C TYR A 60 4.15 -10.32 6.65
N LEU A 61 5.00 -10.21 5.63
CA LEU A 61 4.81 -10.92 4.36
C LEU A 61 5.01 -12.43 4.50
N ALA A 62 5.91 -12.88 5.37
CA ALA A 62 6.10 -14.29 5.67
C ALA A 62 4.82 -14.92 6.23
N ASP A 63 4.11 -14.22 7.13
CA ASP A 63 2.80 -14.67 7.64
C ASP A 63 1.77 -14.78 6.50
N GLY A 64 1.70 -13.76 5.64
CA GLY A 64 0.84 -13.79 4.45
C GLY A 64 1.15 -14.95 3.51
N LYS A 65 2.43 -15.23 3.27
CA LYS A 65 2.88 -16.34 2.42
C LYS A 65 2.49 -17.69 3.01
N ARG A 66 2.74 -17.93 4.31
CA ARG A 66 2.33 -19.18 4.97
C ARG A 66 0.83 -19.42 4.91
N LYS A 67 0.02 -18.36 5.07
CA LYS A 67 -1.45 -18.45 4.94
C LYS A 67 -1.86 -18.89 3.54
N LEU A 68 -1.21 -18.37 2.50
CA LEU A 68 -1.47 -18.77 1.12
C LEU A 68 -1.03 -20.22 0.85
N ASP A 69 0.16 -20.59 1.32
CA ASP A 69 0.72 -21.94 1.14
C ASP A 69 -0.11 -23.00 1.87
N ASN A 70 -0.68 -22.67 3.04
CA ASN A 70 -1.51 -23.57 3.84
C ASN A 70 -3.01 -23.54 3.47
N ALA A 71 -3.45 -22.59 2.64
CA ALA A 71 -4.84 -22.47 2.21
C ALA A 71 -5.44 -23.75 1.59
N PRO A 72 -4.75 -24.51 0.70
CA PRO A 72 -5.31 -25.74 0.13
C PRO A 72 -5.48 -26.87 1.14
N ASP A 73 -4.74 -26.87 2.25
CA ASP A 73 -4.80 -27.90 3.30
C ASP A 73 -5.81 -27.57 4.41
N SER A 74 -6.35 -26.34 4.41
CA SER A 74 -7.28 -25.85 5.43
C SER A 74 -8.73 -26.30 5.13
N PHE A 75 -9.03 -27.57 5.38
CA PHE A 75 -10.40 -28.08 5.40
C PHE A 75 -11.05 -27.82 6.77
N GLY A 76 -11.44 -26.58 7.03
CA GLY A 76 -12.11 -26.19 8.27
C GLY A 76 -12.50 -24.71 8.30
N PRO A 77 -13.37 -24.30 9.24
CA PRO A 77 -13.59 -22.87 9.50
C PRO A 77 -12.25 -22.19 9.84
N PRO A 78 -12.03 -20.93 9.42
CA PRO A 78 -10.76 -20.23 9.60
C PRO A 78 -10.37 -20.26 11.07
N ASP A 79 -9.18 -20.80 11.35
CA ASP A 79 -8.79 -21.10 12.72
C ASP A 79 -8.50 -19.79 13.46
N LYS A 80 -9.03 -19.59 14.68
CA LYS A 80 -8.80 -18.34 15.44
C LYS A 80 -7.32 -18.10 15.75
N LEU A 81 -6.48 -19.13 15.60
CA LEU A 81 -5.02 -19.08 15.69
C LEU A 81 -4.33 -18.44 14.47
N GLU A 82 -5.01 -18.28 13.33
CA GLU A 82 -4.40 -17.80 12.07
C GLU A 82 -3.72 -16.43 12.18
N ASN A 83 -4.10 -15.62 13.16
CA ASN A 83 -3.53 -14.28 13.34
C ASN A 83 -2.49 -14.19 14.47
N GLY A 84 -1.93 -15.31 14.93
CA GLY A 84 -0.91 -15.33 15.98
C GLY A 84 0.29 -14.45 15.67
N HIS A 85 0.92 -14.63 14.50
CA HIS A 85 2.08 -13.84 14.09
C HIS A 85 1.73 -12.35 13.89
N LEU A 86 0.58 -12.07 13.28
CA LEU A 86 0.11 -10.70 13.08
C LEU A 86 -0.13 -9.98 14.41
N LYS A 87 -0.70 -10.66 15.42
CA LYS A 87 -0.90 -10.11 16.78
C LYS A 87 0.43 -9.84 17.48
N THR A 88 1.41 -10.73 17.34
CA THR A 88 2.76 -10.54 17.88
C THR A 88 3.43 -9.31 17.25
N LEU A 89 3.41 -9.23 15.91
CA LEU A 89 3.95 -8.09 15.16
C LEU A 89 3.27 -6.77 15.55
N LYS A 90 1.93 -6.76 15.66
CA LYS A 90 1.16 -5.61 16.15
C LYS A 90 1.62 -5.17 17.55
N THR A 91 1.82 -6.12 18.46
CA THR A 91 2.21 -5.82 19.84
C THR A 91 3.62 -5.23 19.92
N GLU A 92 4.57 -5.74 19.13
CA GLU A 92 5.93 -5.20 19.05
C GLU A 92 5.95 -3.77 18.48
N LEU A 93 5.22 -3.53 17.37
CA LEU A 93 5.11 -2.20 16.78
C LEU A 93 4.42 -1.21 17.73
N ALA A 94 3.34 -1.62 18.40
CA ALA A 94 2.63 -0.78 19.36
C ALA A 94 3.53 -0.28 20.51
N LYS A 95 4.44 -1.13 21.01
CA LYS A 95 5.41 -0.74 22.06
C LYS A 95 6.33 0.38 21.59
N LYS A 96 6.89 0.27 20.37
CA LYS A 96 7.78 1.29 19.80
C LYS A 96 7.05 2.55 19.36
N TYR A 97 5.80 2.40 18.91
CA TYR A 97 4.94 3.53 18.58
C TYR A 97 4.63 4.39 19.82
N ALA A 98 4.33 3.75 20.97
CA ALA A 98 4.04 4.44 22.22
C ALA A 98 5.22 5.29 22.76
N ILE A 99 6.45 4.96 22.37
CA ILE A 99 7.67 5.71 22.73
C ILE A 99 8.22 6.57 21.57
N THR A 100 7.43 6.76 20.49
CA THR A 100 7.80 7.59 19.32
C THR A 100 9.11 7.19 18.63
N GLU A 101 9.46 5.90 18.66
CA GLU A 101 10.70 5.38 18.06
C GLU A 101 10.52 4.95 16.58
N LEU A 102 9.27 4.72 16.15
CA LEU A 102 8.98 4.32 14.78
C LEU A 102 9.11 5.48 13.79
N ASP A 103 9.65 5.20 12.60
CA ASP A 103 9.52 6.11 11.47
C ASP A 103 8.16 5.95 10.76
N GLY A 104 7.85 6.87 9.85
CA GLY A 104 6.56 6.86 9.18
C GLY A 104 6.25 5.57 8.39
N PHE A 105 7.26 4.85 7.89
CA PHE A 105 7.07 3.55 7.22
C PHE A 105 6.68 2.45 8.21
N CYS A 106 7.31 2.39 9.38
CA CYS A 106 6.93 1.45 10.42
C CYS A 106 5.58 1.79 11.07
N ILE A 107 5.24 3.09 11.20
CA ILE A 107 3.91 3.52 11.66
C ILE A 107 2.84 3.10 10.63
N TYR A 108 3.13 3.27 9.33
CA TYR A 108 2.24 2.75 8.28
C TYR A 108 2.06 1.23 8.39
N LEU A 109 3.13 0.47 8.56
CA LEU A 109 3.05 -1.00 8.74
C LEU A 109 2.23 -1.38 9.98
N TYR A 110 2.33 -0.60 11.06
CA TYR A 110 1.50 -0.78 12.25
C TYR A 110 0.02 -0.56 11.93
N GLY A 111 -0.32 0.52 11.21
CA GLY A 111 -1.67 0.79 10.73
C GLY A 111 -2.21 -0.32 9.82
N VAL A 112 -1.39 -0.89 8.94
CA VAL A 112 -1.75 -2.06 8.12
C VAL A 112 -2.09 -3.26 9.01
N GLY A 113 -1.30 -3.51 10.05
CA GLY A 113 -1.57 -4.56 11.03
C GLY A 113 -2.90 -4.37 11.77
N LEU A 114 -3.22 -3.13 12.18
CA LEU A 114 -4.50 -2.79 12.80
C LEU A 114 -5.68 -3.00 11.84
N LYS A 115 -5.56 -2.53 10.59
CA LYS A 115 -6.57 -2.71 9.54
C LYS A 115 -6.87 -4.18 9.30
N LYS A 116 -5.83 -5.03 9.21
CA LYS A 116 -5.96 -6.48 9.02
C LYS A 116 -6.59 -7.22 10.22
N LEU A 117 -6.62 -6.57 11.39
CA LEU A 117 -7.28 -7.06 12.60
C LEU A 117 -8.67 -6.41 12.82
N ASP A 118 -9.22 -5.74 11.80
CA ASP A 118 -10.50 -5.02 11.82
C ASP A 118 -10.59 -3.87 12.85
N LEU A 119 -9.44 -3.36 13.31
CA LEU A 119 -9.35 -2.21 14.22
C LEU A 119 -9.32 -0.89 13.43
N LEU A 120 -10.37 -0.65 12.63
CA LEU A 120 -10.38 0.40 11.61
C LEU A 120 -10.22 1.83 12.16
N LYS A 121 -10.83 2.13 13.32
CA LYS A 121 -10.75 3.47 13.92
C LYS A 121 -9.32 3.82 14.33
N GLU A 122 -8.66 2.90 15.04
CA GLU A 122 -7.27 3.02 15.46
C GLU A 122 -6.33 3.07 14.24
N ALA A 123 -6.61 2.25 13.22
CA ALA A 123 -5.81 2.23 11.99
C ALA A 123 -5.82 3.60 11.28
N ILE A 124 -6.97 4.28 11.21
CA ILE A 124 -7.08 5.61 10.59
C ILE A 124 -6.21 6.63 11.33
N GLU A 125 -6.29 6.67 12.67
CA GLU A 125 -5.48 7.58 13.49
C GLU A 125 -3.98 7.33 13.27
N VAL A 126 -3.57 6.06 13.30
CA VAL A 126 -2.17 5.67 13.07
C VAL A 126 -1.71 6.00 11.65
N PHE A 127 -2.56 5.88 10.63
CA PHE A 127 -2.20 6.28 9.27
C PHE A 127 -2.00 7.80 9.16
N VAL A 128 -2.80 8.61 9.85
CA VAL A 128 -2.58 10.06 9.89
C VAL A 128 -1.22 10.37 10.51
N ASP A 129 -0.88 9.70 11.62
CA ASP A 129 0.43 9.86 12.26
C ASP A 129 1.59 9.41 11.36
N ALA A 130 1.42 8.33 10.59
CA ALA A 130 2.40 7.89 9.61
C ALA A 130 2.70 8.99 8.59
N LEU A 131 1.65 9.70 8.14
CA LEU A 131 1.78 10.81 7.18
C LEU A 131 2.42 12.05 7.78
N LEU A 132 2.13 12.35 9.04
CA LEU A 132 2.76 13.46 9.76
C LEU A 132 4.22 13.16 10.09
N ALA A 133 4.55 11.90 10.38
CA ALA A 133 5.91 11.44 10.68
C ALA A 133 6.78 11.31 9.43
N LEU A 134 6.17 11.00 8.27
CA LEU A 134 6.85 11.14 6.99
C LEU A 134 7.06 12.63 6.73
N SER A 135 8.30 13.08 6.83
CA SER A 135 8.77 14.28 6.15
C SER A 135 8.68 14.03 4.63
N LEU A 136 7.46 13.97 4.09
CA LEU A 136 7.26 13.98 2.66
C LEU A 136 7.67 15.37 2.20
N PRO A 137 8.79 15.50 1.45
CA PRO A 137 9.10 16.78 0.85
C PRO A 137 7.90 17.24 0.02
N ASN A 138 7.73 18.54 -0.17
CA ASN A 138 6.75 19.06 -1.12
C ASN A 138 7.18 18.62 -2.52
N HIS A 139 6.79 17.41 -2.87
CA HIS A 139 7.28 16.60 -3.98
C HIS A 139 6.07 16.07 -4.72
N TRP A 140 6.19 15.95 -6.03
CA TRP A 140 5.08 15.61 -6.91
C TRP A 140 4.43 14.25 -6.56
N MET A 141 5.18 13.31 -5.97
CA MET A 141 4.63 12.05 -5.43
C MET A 141 3.56 12.24 -4.35
N LYS A 142 3.53 13.38 -3.66
CA LYS A 142 2.44 13.71 -2.73
C LYS A 142 1.09 13.74 -3.44
N HIS A 143 1.03 14.16 -4.71
CA HIS A 143 -0.20 14.16 -5.50
C HIS A 143 -0.69 12.74 -5.79
N PHE A 144 0.20 11.82 -6.13
CA PHE A 144 -0.14 10.39 -6.30
C PHE A 144 -0.72 9.82 -5.02
N PHE A 145 -0.05 10.07 -3.90
CA PHE A 145 -0.51 9.63 -2.58
C PHE A 145 -1.91 10.18 -2.23
N LEU A 146 -2.10 11.50 -2.37
CA LEU A 146 -3.39 12.15 -2.06
C LEU A 146 -4.51 11.65 -2.99
N GLY A 147 -4.25 11.51 -4.29
CA GLY A 147 -5.21 10.98 -5.25
C GLY A 147 -5.68 9.59 -4.86
N HIS A 148 -4.74 8.70 -4.48
CA HIS A 148 -5.07 7.34 -4.06
C HIS A 148 -5.90 7.31 -2.77
N ILE A 149 -5.50 8.07 -1.75
CA ILE A 149 -6.24 8.15 -0.49
C ILE A 149 -7.64 8.75 -0.68
N TYR A 150 -7.80 9.75 -1.54
CA TYR A 150 -9.12 10.33 -1.80
C TYR A 150 -10.09 9.32 -2.41
N LEU A 151 -9.63 8.44 -3.31
CA LEU A 151 -10.48 7.35 -3.82
C LEU A 151 -10.84 6.34 -2.73
N GLU A 152 -9.87 5.93 -1.91
CA GLU A 152 -10.12 5.01 -0.78
C GLU A 152 -11.12 5.59 0.22
N LEU A 153 -11.08 6.91 0.47
CA LEU A 153 -12.01 7.65 1.32
C LEU A 153 -13.34 8.01 0.64
N GLN A 154 -13.59 7.51 -0.58
CA GLN A 154 -14.80 7.80 -1.37
C GLN A 154 -14.99 9.27 -1.77
N LEU A 155 -13.93 10.09 -1.68
CA LEU A 155 -13.88 11.47 -2.18
C LEU A 155 -13.51 11.46 -3.67
N ASN A 156 -14.31 10.76 -4.48
CA ASN A 156 -13.98 10.40 -5.87
C ASN A 156 -13.77 11.63 -6.76
N GLU A 157 -14.56 12.68 -6.62
CA GLU A 157 -14.42 13.92 -7.40
C GLU A 157 -13.10 14.65 -7.12
N GLU A 158 -12.70 14.75 -5.85
CA GLU A 158 -11.44 15.37 -5.46
C GLU A 158 -10.24 14.54 -5.93
N GLY A 159 -10.35 13.21 -5.84
CA GLY A 159 -9.35 12.30 -6.41
C GLY A 159 -9.20 12.47 -7.92
N LEU A 160 -10.31 12.56 -8.66
CA LEU A 160 -10.31 12.78 -10.10
C LEU A 160 -9.64 14.10 -10.49
N LYS A 161 -9.88 15.20 -9.77
CA LYS A 161 -9.21 16.49 -10.02
C LYS A 161 -7.69 16.36 -9.93
N ILE A 162 -7.19 15.61 -8.94
CA ILE A 162 -5.76 15.37 -8.77
C ILE A 162 -5.21 14.55 -9.94
N TYR A 163 -5.90 13.47 -10.34
CA TYR A 163 -5.45 12.62 -11.44
C TYR A 163 -5.51 13.34 -12.80
N GLN A 164 -6.54 14.13 -13.06
CA GLN A 164 -6.60 14.99 -14.25
C GLN A 164 -5.43 15.97 -14.28
N HIS A 165 -5.16 16.63 -13.17
CA HIS A 165 -3.99 17.51 -13.06
C HIS A 165 -2.68 16.78 -13.37
N LEU A 166 -2.50 15.54 -12.89
CA LEU A 166 -1.33 14.73 -13.20
C LEU A 166 -1.27 14.34 -14.70
N MET A 167 -2.41 13.99 -15.31
CA MET A 167 -2.49 13.69 -16.73
C MET A 167 -2.10 14.90 -17.60
N ASP A 168 -2.58 16.10 -17.24
CA ASP A 168 -2.22 17.37 -17.91
C ASP A 168 -0.72 17.68 -17.81
N LYS A 169 -0.05 17.18 -16.78
CA LYS A 169 1.41 17.32 -16.58
C LYS A 169 2.23 16.25 -17.31
N GLY A 170 1.60 15.41 -18.14
CA GLY A 170 2.26 14.45 -19.02
C GLY A 170 2.10 12.99 -18.61
N PHE A 171 1.39 12.68 -17.52
CA PHE A 171 1.16 11.30 -17.06
C PHE A 171 -0.06 10.63 -17.71
N VAL A 172 -0.56 11.15 -18.84
CA VAL A 172 -1.72 10.61 -19.56
C VAL A 172 -1.56 9.12 -19.97
N LYS A 173 -0.33 8.67 -20.25
CA LYS A 173 -0.03 7.26 -20.60
C LYS A 173 0.35 6.39 -19.40
N SER A 174 0.11 6.84 -18.18
CA SER A 174 0.36 6.04 -16.99
C SER A 174 -0.80 5.06 -16.78
N SER A 175 -0.58 3.77 -17.00
CA SER A 175 -1.59 2.73 -16.77
C SER A 175 -2.15 2.77 -15.34
N TYR A 176 -1.30 3.09 -14.36
CA TYR A 176 -1.72 3.35 -12.99
C TYR A 176 -2.77 4.47 -12.89
N ILE A 177 -2.48 5.66 -13.41
CA ILE A 177 -3.42 6.81 -13.30
C ILE A 177 -4.73 6.52 -14.03
N VAL A 178 -4.67 5.98 -15.24
CA VAL A 178 -5.86 5.60 -16.00
C VAL A 178 -6.69 4.58 -15.23
N SER A 179 -6.05 3.61 -14.55
CA SER A 179 -6.75 2.66 -13.70
C SER A 179 -7.44 3.31 -12.50
N GLN A 180 -6.82 4.29 -11.85
CA GLN A 180 -7.41 5.01 -10.72
C GLN A 180 -8.59 5.88 -11.17
N VAL A 181 -8.49 6.53 -12.34
CA VAL A 181 -9.60 7.27 -12.96
C VAL A 181 -10.78 6.34 -13.27
N ALA A 182 -10.51 5.17 -13.87
CA ALA A 182 -11.54 4.17 -14.15
C ALA A 182 -12.23 3.68 -12.85
N MET A 183 -11.46 3.43 -11.79
CA MET A 183 -11.99 3.07 -10.47
C MET A 183 -12.85 4.19 -9.88
N ALA A 184 -12.44 5.46 -10.00
CA ALA A 184 -13.22 6.58 -9.51
C ALA A 184 -14.59 6.68 -10.20
N TYR A 185 -14.64 6.54 -11.54
CA TYR A 185 -15.90 6.48 -12.28
C TYR A 185 -16.76 5.28 -11.89
N ASN A 186 -16.14 4.13 -11.65
CA ASN A 186 -16.85 2.95 -11.18
C ASN A 186 -17.48 3.18 -9.79
N ASN A 187 -16.73 3.80 -8.85
CA ASN A 187 -17.23 4.16 -7.52
C ASN A 187 -18.40 5.15 -7.58
N MET A 188 -18.34 6.11 -8.51
CA MET A 188 -19.41 7.09 -8.78
C MET A 188 -20.60 6.49 -9.54
N ARG A 189 -20.52 5.23 -10.00
CA ARG A 189 -21.52 4.53 -10.81
C ARG A 189 -21.76 5.16 -12.19
N GLU A 190 -20.76 5.87 -12.69
CA GLU A 190 -20.72 6.45 -14.04
C GLU A 190 -20.27 5.40 -15.05
N VAL A 191 -21.19 4.48 -15.36
CA VAL A 191 -20.91 3.23 -16.08
C VAL A 191 -20.27 3.46 -17.45
N ASP A 192 -20.74 4.43 -18.23
CA ASP A 192 -20.21 4.66 -19.57
C ASP A 192 -18.79 5.23 -19.55
N MET A 193 -18.52 6.18 -18.64
CA MET A 193 -17.17 6.72 -18.45
C MET A 193 -16.21 5.65 -17.94
N ALA A 194 -16.64 4.82 -16.99
CA ALA A 194 -15.85 3.71 -16.48
C ALA A 194 -15.51 2.69 -17.58
N VAL A 195 -16.48 2.29 -18.40
CA VAL A 195 -16.24 1.34 -19.50
C VAL A 195 -15.24 1.88 -20.52
N ASN A 196 -15.37 3.16 -20.90
CA ASN A 196 -14.43 3.78 -21.83
C ASN A 196 -13.00 3.79 -21.24
N ALA A 197 -12.84 4.23 -19.99
CA ALA A 197 -11.55 4.29 -19.32
C ALA A 197 -10.90 2.90 -19.14
N PHE A 198 -11.68 1.88 -18.78
CA PHE A 198 -11.17 0.50 -18.67
C PHE A 198 -10.83 -0.13 -20.03
N THR A 199 -11.56 0.24 -21.09
CA THR A 199 -11.24 -0.21 -22.45
C THR A 199 -9.89 0.38 -22.89
N GLU A 200 -9.70 1.70 -22.71
CA GLU A 200 -8.42 2.37 -22.97
C GLU A 200 -7.28 1.76 -22.15
N LEU A 201 -7.53 1.45 -20.87
CA LEU A 201 -6.55 0.79 -20.00
C LEU A 201 -6.14 -0.59 -20.53
N THR A 202 -7.09 -1.37 -21.03
CA THR A 202 -6.84 -2.72 -21.56
C THR A 202 -6.08 -2.66 -22.89
N GLU A 203 -6.34 -1.66 -23.73
CA GLU A 203 -5.56 -1.41 -24.95
C GLU A 203 -4.13 -0.97 -24.64
N MET A 204 -3.95 -0.14 -23.60
CA MET A 204 -2.65 0.35 -23.16
C MET A 204 -1.79 -0.74 -22.49
N ASP A 205 -2.40 -1.59 -21.67
CA ASP A 205 -1.73 -2.63 -20.89
C ASP A 205 -2.50 -3.97 -20.95
N PRO A 206 -2.38 -4.73 -22.05
CA PRO A 206 -3.19 -5.93 -22.30
C PRO A 206 -2.97 -7.09 -21.31
N TYR A 207 -1.86 -7.07 -20.57
CA TYR A 207 -1.49 -8.11 -19.60
C TYR A 207 -1.75 -7.70 -18.15
N ARG A 208 -2.40 -6.55 -17.93
CA ARG A 208 -2.77 -6.07 -16.60
C ARG A 208 -3.78 -7.02 -15.96
N LEU A 209 -3.43 -7.56 -14.80
CA LEU A 209 -4.33 -8.39 -13.99
C LEU A 209 -5.10 -7.58 -12.93
N GLU A 210 -4.60 -6.40 -12.59
CA GLU A 210 -5.20 -5.53 -11.58
C GLU A 210 -6.46 -4.81 -12.13
N ASN A 211 -7.50 -4.72 -11.30
CA ASN A 211 -8.77 -4.02 -11.55
C ASN A 211 -9.65 -4.60 -12.68
N VAL A 212 -9.30 -5.77 -13.22
CA VAL A 212 -10.09 -6.47 -14.26
C VAL A 212 -11.43 -6.96 -13.71
N ASP A 213 -11.48 -7.28 -12.42
CA ASP A 213 -12.69 -7.61 -11.67
C ASP A 213 -13.70 -6.45 -11.66
N TYR A 214 -13.23 -5.21 -11.43
CA TYR A 214 -14.09 -4.04 -11.55
C TYR A 214 -14.61 -3.86 -12.97
N PHE A 215 -13.74 -3.98 -13.98
CA PHE A 215 -14.16 -3.84 -15.37
C PHE A 215 -15.24 -4.86 -15.77
N SER A 216 -15.07 -6.13 -15.40
CA SER A 216 -16.06 -7.17 -15.69
C SER A 216 -17.41 -6.88 -15.00
N ASN A 217 -17.39 -6.40 -13.76
CA ASN A 217 -18.60 -5.94 -13.05
C ASN A 217 -19.27 -4.75 -13.75
N THR A 218 -18.49 -3.76 -14.18
CA THR A 218 -19.02 -2.59 -14.91
C THR A 218 -19.67 -3.01 -16.24
N LEU A 219 -19.04 -3.91 -17.01
CA LEU A 219 -19.59 -4.44 -18.25
C LEU A 219 -20.90 -5.21 -18.03
N TYR A 220 -20.96 -6.03 -16.98
CA TYR A 220 -22.18 -6.75 -16.61
C TYR A 220 -23.33 -5.78 -16.31
N ILE A 221 -23.07 -4.70 -15.55
CA ILE A 221 -24.07 -3.67 -15.26
C ILE A 221 -24.53 -2.96 -16.54
N LYS A 222 -23.59 -2.63 -17.44
CA LYS A 222 -23.90 -1.99 -18.73
C LYS A 222 -24.83 -2.86 -19.57
N ALA A 223 -24.51 -4.14 -19.72
CA ALA A 223 -25.33 -5.10 -20.47
C ALA A 223 -26.75 -5.20 -19.89
N ARG A 224 -26.89 -5.27 -18.56
CA ARG A 224 -28.22 -5.29 -17.91
C ARG A 224 -29.01 -4.01 -18.14
N ARG A 225 -28.37 -2.83 -18.07
CA ARG A 225 -29.03 -1.56 -18.37
C ARG A 225 -29.56 -1.54 -19.81
N CYS A 226 -28.76 -1.97 -20.79
CA CYS A 226 -29.19 -2.06 -22.18
C CYS A 226 -30.40 -3.01 -22.35
N LEU A 227 -30.39 -4.17 -21.69
CA LEU A 227 -31.50 -5.11 -21.74
C LEU A 227 -32.79 -4.56 -21.10
N VAL A 228 -32.69 -3.84 -19.97
CA VAL A 228 -33.87 -3.23 -19.33
C VAL A 228 -34.49 -2.13 -20.21
N HIS A 229 -33.68 -1.31 -20.89
CA HIS A 229 -34.19 -0.32 -21.83
C HIS A 229 -34.83 -0.94 -23.08
N GLN A 230 -34.38 -2.14 -23.49
CA GLN A 230 -35.02 -2.90 -24.56
C GLN A 230 -36.35 -3.53 -24.12
N ILE A 231 -36.51 -3.88 -22.85
CA ILE A 231 -37.72 -4.50 -22.30
C ILE A 231 -38.77 -3.44 -21.92
N ASN A 232 -38.35 -2.24 -21.47
CA ASN A 232 -39.24 -1.12 -21.17
C ASN A 232 -38.86 0.11 -22.01
N PRO A 233 -39.34 0.20 -23.27
CA PRO A 233 -39.07 1.35 -24.15
C PRO A 233 -39.96 2.59 -23.86
N PHE A 234 -40.63 2.66 -22.70
CA PHE A 234 -41.57 3.72 -22.33
C PHE A 234 -41.21 4.36 -20.99
#